data_AF-A0A8E2EY97-F1
#
_entry.id   AF-A0A8E2EY97-F1
#
_cell.length_a   1.000
_cell.length_b   1.000
_cell.length_c   1.000
_cell.angle_alpha   90.00
_cell.angle_beta   90.00
_cell.angle_gamma   90.00
#
_symmetry.space_group_name_H-M   'P 1'
#
loop_
_entity.id
_entity.type
_entity.pdbx_description
1 polymer ?
#
loop_
_entity_poly.entity_id
_entity_poly.type
_entity_poly.pdbx_seq_one_letter_code
_entity_poly.pdbx_strand_id
1 'polypeptide(L)'
;MELEDEDALDIEQEERGKIGFFGEGEEELGPDDDYYGDDITALGHGELEQHRELREYARLAAWELPLLSKLTKPFEPPNKNMPLRFRYTTYMGEEHSAANKVVVEFCASDMPDLTPQQKDKLIKLAGPRYNPSTDIVKMSCEIFETQAQNKRFLGDTIYRLLKEARDERDTFADVPFDFRHHKAKAQYEFPKEWLLTPERKQYLEARRKLQLQLEAERKENGTLLDGVQLVEKMLVSQPVMAPPELVGTTPAGRRGKQRQR
;
A
#
# COMPACT_ATOMS: atom_id res chain seq x y z
N MET A 1 -97.13 -37.20 -23.45
CA MET A 1 -96.97 -36.42 -24.69
C MET A 1 -96.31 -35.14 -24.23
N GLU A 2 -94.99 -35.23 -24.04
CA GLU A 2 -93.95 -34.70 -24.96
C GLU A 2 -93.62 -33.27 -24.49
N LEU A 3 -92.52 -33.10 -23.76
CA LEU A 3 -91.18 -32.74 -24.27
C LEU A 3 -91.20 -31.43 -25.05
N GLU A 4 -90.50 -30.42 -24.54
CA GLU A 4 -89.62 -29.59 -25.36
C GLU A 4 -88.59 -28.91 -24.46
N ASP A 5 -87.34 -29.30 -24.70
CA ASP A 5 -86.12 -28.86 -24.04
C ASP A 5 -85.70 -27.47 -24.56
N GLU A 6 -85.60 -26.49 -23.68
CA GLU A 6 -84.89 -25.23 -23.93
C GLU A 6 -83.73 -25.15 -22.94
N ASP A 7 -82.59 -25.77 -23.26
CA ASP A 7 -81.27 -25.43 -22.70
C ASP A 7 -80.18 -26.20 -23.46
N ALA A 8 -79.83 -25.69 -24.65
CA ALA A 8 -78.65 -26.12 -25.39
C ALA A 8 -77.76 -24.90 -25.68
N LEU A 9 -76.85 -24.61 -24.75
CA LEU A 9 -75.67 -23.80 -25.00
C LEU A 9 -74.49 -24.78 -25.18
N ASP A 10 -74.06 -24.91 -26.43
CA ASP A 10 -72.89 -25.68 -26.84
C ASP A 10 -71.62 -25.17 -26.14
N ILE A 11 -71.02 -26.01 -25.29
CA ILE A 11 -69.65 -25.83 -24.80
C ILE A 11 -68.76 -26.57 -25.80
N GLU A 12 -68.16 -25.82 -26.72
CA GLU A 12 -67.13 -26.31 -27.62
C GLU A 12 -65.97 -26.91 -26.80
N GLN A 13 -65.64 -28.16 -27.11
CA GLN A 13 -64.52 -28.89 -26.51
C GLN A 13 -63.21 -28.28 -27.03
N GLU A 14 -62.45 -27.61 -26.16
CA GLU A 14 -61.09 -27.15 -26.47
C GLU A 14 -60.21 -28.34 -26.87
N GLU A 15 -59.53 -28.21 -28.01
CA GLU A 15 -58.63 -29.21 -28.59
C GLU A 15 -57.53 -29.59 -27.59
N ARG A 16 -57.25 -30.90 -27.45
CA ARG A 16 -56.14 -31.41 -26.62
C ARG A 16 -54.83 -30.72 -27.02
N GLY A 17 -54.38 -29.78 -26.19
CA GLY A 17 -53.15 -29.02 -26.39
C GLY A 17 -51.94 -29.95 -26.58
N LYS A 18 -50.99 -29.54 -27.42
CA LYS A 18 -49.75 -30.29 -27.64
C LYS A 18 -49.02 -30.46 -26.30
N ILE A 19 -48.63 -31.70 -25.99
CA ILE A 19 -47.88 -32.04 -24.77
C ILE A 19 -46.53 -31.30 -24.81
N GLY A 20 -46.17 -30.64 -23.70
CA GLY A 20 -44.92 -29.90 -23.54
C GLY A 20 -43.70 -30.82 -23.40
N PHE A 21 -42.49 -30.25 -23.46
CA PHE A 21 -41.23 -30.98 -23.28
C PHE A 21 -41.16 -31.68 -21.92
N PHE A 22 -41.65 -31.05 -20.84
CA PHE A 22 -41.66 -31.66 -19.51
C PHE A 22 -42.75 -32.72 -19.31
N GLY A 23 -43.76 -32.75 -20.19
CA GLY A 23 -44.80 -33.78 -20.22
C GLY A 23 -44.43 -35.02 -21.05
N GLU A 24 -43.22 -35.10 -21.61
CA GLU A 24 -42.78 -36.25 -22.41
C GLU A 24 -42.59 -37.50 -21.51
N GLY A 25 -43.57 -38.41 -21.53
CA GLY A 25 -43.57 -39.66 -20.76
C GLY A 25 -44.44 -39.62 -19.49
N GLU A 26 -44.92 -38.45 -19.09
CA GLU A 26 -45.84 -38.25 -17.96
C GLU A 26 -46.95 -37.26 -18.36
N GLU A 27 -48.07 -37.79 -18.90
CA GLU A 27 -49.19 -36.99 -19.45
C GLU A 27 -49.91 -36.09 -18.42
N GLU A 28 -49.64 -36.25 -17.12
CA GLU A 28 -50.26 -35.48 -16.04
C GLU A 28 -49.69 -34.05 -15.92
N LEU A 29 -48.48 -33.80 -16.44
CA LEU A 29 -47.77 -32.52 -16.32
C LEU A 29 -48.26 -31.43 -17.28
N GLY A 30 -49.04 -31.78 -18.32
CA GLY A 30 -49.66 -30.80 -19.23
C GLY A 30 -48.68 -30.07 -20.17
N PRO A 31 -49.08 -28.93 -20.77
CA PRO A 31 -48.21 -28.10 -21.61
C PRO A 31 -47.18 -27.32 -20.77
N ASP A 32 -46.02 -27.00 -21.36
CA ASP A 32 -44.99 -26.22 -20.68
C ASP A 32 -45.45 -24.76 -20.48
N ASP A 33 -45.01 -24.14 -19.38
CA ASP A 33 -45.31 -22.74 -19.08
C ASP A 33 -44.58 -21.78 -20.04
N ASP A 34 -45.34 -20.86 -20.64
CA ASP A 34 -44.81 -19.76 -21.44
C ASP A 34 -44.25 -18.63 -20.56
N TYR A 35 -43.23 -17.92 -21.04
CA TYR A 35 -42.67 -16.75 -20.36
C TYR A 35 -43.48 -15.49 -20.65
N TYR A 36 -44.05 -14.87 -19.61
CA TYR A 36 -44.92 -13.69 -19.73
C TYR A 36 -44.21 -12.35 -19.47
N GLY A 37 -42.89 -12.34 -19.28
CA GLY A 37 -42.15 -11.11 -18.94
C GLY A 37 -42.32 -10.66 -17.48
N ASP A 38 -42.71 -11.58 -16.61
CA ASP A 38 -43.03 -11.38 -15.19
C ASP A 38 -41.84 -11.60 -14.25
N ASP A 39 -40.74 -12.18 -14.74
CA ASP A 39 -39.50 -12.33 -13.99
C ASP A 39 -38.28 -11.76 -14.74
N ILE A 40 -37.29 -11.32 -13.97
CA ILE A 40 -36.01 -10.83 -14.50
C ILE A 40 -34.96 -11.95 -14.48
N THR A 41 -33.89 -11.78 -15.25
CA THR A 41 -32.79 -12.75 -15.25
C THR A 41 -32.10 -12.82 -13.89
N ALA A 42 -31.39 -13.91 -13.62
CA ALA A 42 -30.64 -14.09 -12.37
C ALA A 42 -29.64 -12.94 -12.10
N LEU A 43 -29.03 -12.36 -13.13
CA LEU A 43 -28.17 -11.17 -12.99
C LEU A 43 -28.98 -9.94 -12.55
N GLY A 44 -30.17 -9.75 -13.10
CA GLY A 44 -31.09 -8.68 -12.69
C GLY A 44 -31.55 -8.82 -11.23
N HIS A 45 -31.81 -10.05 -10.77
CA HIS A 45 -32.10 -10.30 -9.34
C HIS A 45 -30.91 -9.96 -8.45
N GLY A 46 -29.68 -10.23 -8.90
CA GLY A 46 -28.47 -9.82 -8.19
C GLY A 46 -28.37 -8.31 -8.00
N GLU A 47 -28.66 -7.52 -9.04
CA GLU A 47 -28.70 -6.06 -8.94
C GLU A 47 -29.83 -5.56 -8.04
N LEU A 48 -31.01 -6.19 -8.13
CA LEU A 48 -32.16 -5.85 -7.28
C LEU A 48 -31.84 -6.11 -5.79
N GLU A 49 -31.18 -7.22 -5.48
CA GLU A 49 -30.79 -7.57 -4.11
C GLU A 49 -29.75 -6.58 -3.57
N GLN A 50 -28.74 -6.25 -4.36
CA GLN A 50 -27.77 -5.21 -3.99
C GLN A 50 -28.47 -3.88 -3.67
N HIS A 51 -29.50 -3.51 -4.44
CA HIS A 51 -30.26 -2.29 -4.16
C HIS A 51 -31.08 -2.40 -2.86
N ARG A 52 -31.58 -3.59 -2.49
CA ARG A 52 -32.25 -3.83 -1.20
C ARG A 52 -31.28 -3.66 -0.03
N GLU A 53 -30.08 -4.24 -0.13
CA GLU A 53 -29.01 -4.07 0.88
C GLU A 53 -28.65 -2.59 1.06
N LEU A 54 -28.47 -1.84 -0.05
CA LEU A 54 -28.18 -0.39 0.02
C LEU A 54 -29.28 0.37 0.76
N ARG A 55 -30.56 0.04 0.50
CA ARG A 55 -31.68 0.68 1.20
C ARG A 55 -31.74 0.29 2.67
N GLU A 56 -31.32 -0.92 3.02
CA GLU A 56 -31.18 -1.34 4.40
C GLU A 56 -30.12 -0.51 5.14
N TYR A 57 -28.91 -0.38 4.58
CA TYR A 57 -27.88 0.48 5.16
C TYR A 57 -28.29 1.95 5.23
N ALA A 58 -29.01 2.47 4.22
CA ALA A 58 -29.56 3.82 4.26
C ALA A 58 -30.58 4.00 5.39
N ARG A 59 -31.40 2.97 5.67
CA ARG A 59 -32.35 2.97 6.79
C ARG A 59 -31.60 2.96 8.13
N LEU A 60 -30.60 2.11 8.29
CA LEU A 60 -29.74 2.08 9.49
C LEU A 60 -29.07 3.44 9.72
N ALA A 61 -28.56 4.06 8.66
CA ALA A 61 -27.91 5.36 8.74
C ALA A 61 -28.87 6.50 9.13
N ALA A 62 -30.11 6.46 8.63
CA ALA A 62 -31.10 7.49 8.93
C ALA A 62 -31.69 7.37 10.34
N TRP A 63 -31.93 6.14 10.81
CA TRP A 63 -32.73 5.91 12.03
C TRP A 63 -31.95 5.35 13.21
N GLU A 64 -30.93 4.52 12.98
CA GLU A 64 -30.17 3.86 14.04
C GLU A 64 -28.86 4.58 14.39
N LEU A 65 -28.06 4.97 13.40
CA LEU A 65 -26.78 5.65 13.65
C LEU A 65 -26.91 6.94 14.49
N PRO A 66 -27.96 7.78 14.33
CA PRO A 66 -28.13 8.95 15.19
C PRO A 66 -28.35 8.57 16.67
N LEU A 67 -28.85 7.37 16.97
CA LEU A 67 -29.01 6.89 18.34
C LEU A 67 -27.67 6.57 19.00
N LEU A 68 -26.62 6.23 18.23
CA LEU A 68 -25.27 6.02 18.76
C LEU A 68 -24.70 7.29 19.39
N SER A 69 -25.16 8.48 18.97
CA SER A 69 -24.74 9.75 19.56
C SER A 69 -24.99 9.80 21.08
N LYS A 70 -26.04 9.11 21.56
CA LYS A 70 -26.37 9.00 23.00
C LYS A 70 -25.36 8.18 23.80
N LEU A 71 -24.62 7.29 23.14
CA LEU A 71 -23.60 6.43 23.76
C LEU A 71 -22.18 6.96 23.56
N THR A 72 -22.03 8.13 22.94
CA THR A 72 -20.72 8.74 22.72
C THR A 72 -20.10 9.20 24.04
N LYS A 73 -18.78 9.02 24.14
CA LYS A 73 -17.95 9.54 25.23
C LYS A 73 -16.91 10.47 24.61
N PRO A 74 -16.71 11.69 25.13
CA PRO A 74 -15.68 12.59 24.61
C PRO A 74 -14.30 11.98 24.81
N PHE A 75 -13.38 12.27 23.87
CA PHE A 75 -12.00 11.83 23.99
C PHE A 75 -11.27 12.67 25.05
N GLU A 76 -10.73 12.01 26.07
CA GLU A 76 -9.86 12.62 27.07
C GLU A 76 -8.40 12.24 26.77
N PRO A 77 -7.51 13.23 26.57
CA PRO A 77 -6.10 12.94 26.31
C PRO A 77 -5.44 12.26 27.52
N PRO A 78 -4.48 11.35 27.30
CA PRO A 78 -3.80 10.66 28.39
C PRO A 78 -2.97 11.64 29.23
N ASN A 79 -2.98 11.43 30.55
CA ASN A 79 -2.17 12.21 31.48
C ASN A 79 -0.72 11.69 31.55
N LYS A 80 0.21 12.47 32.12
CA LYS A 80 1.61 12.09 32.35
C LYS A 80 1.80 10.80 33.17
N ASN A 81 0.81 10.47 34.00
CA ASN A 81 0.80 9.23 34.80
C ASN A 81 0.49 7.97 33.96
N MET A 82 0.15 8.11 32.68
CA MET A 82 -0.15 7.01 31.76
C MET A 82 0.90 6.93 30.63
N PRO A 83 2.20 6.68 30.93
CA PRO A 83 3.26 6.68 29.93
C PRO A 83 3.28 5.41 29.05
N LEU A 84 2.47 4.40 29.38
CA LEU A 84 2.43 3.11 28.68
C LEU A 84 1.35 3.11 27.62
N ARG A 85 1.72 2.78 26.39
CA ARG A 85 0.78 2.56 25.29
C ARG A 85 0.74 1.09 24.91
N PHE A 86 -0.38 0.44 25.20
CA PHE A 86 -0.64 -0.94 24.80
C PHE A 86 -1.40 -0.98 23.47
N ARG A 87 -1.01 -1.91 22.60
CA ARG A 87 -1.69 -2.22 21.34
C ARG A 87 -2.17 -3.66 21.34
N TYR A 88 -3.46 -3.82 21.04
CA TYR A 88 -4.15 -5.09 20.87
C TYR A 88 -4.52 -5.29 19.40
N THR A 89 -4.63 -6.53 18.95
CA THR A 89 -5.04 -6.87 17.59
C THR A 89 -6.26 -7.79 17.66
N THR A 90 -7.28 -7.49 16.86
CA THR A 90 -8.55 -8.24 16.83
C THR A 90 -8.96 -8.43 15.37
N TYR A 91 -9.41 -9.64 15.01
CA TYR A 91 -9.79 -10.02 13.64
C TYR A 91 -11.32 -10.11 13.45
N MET A 92 -12.09 -9.43 14.31
CA MET A 92 -13.54 -9.20 14.20
C MET A 92 -14.37 -10.43 13.76
N GLY A 93 -14.26 -11.53 14.49
CA GLY A 93 -15.02 -12.76 14.24
C GLY A 93 -14.17 -13.96 13.82
N GLU A 94 -12.93 -13.71 13.38
CA GLU A 94 -11.98 -14.77 13.05
C GLU A 94 -11.06 -15.11 14.22
N GLU A 95 -10.78 -16.40 14.40
CA GLU A 95 -9.75 -16.88 15.30
C GLU A 95 -8.39 -16.87 14.59
N HIS A 96 -7.49 -16.00 15.04
CA HIS A 96 -6.14 -15.89 14.48
C HIS A 96 -5.10 -15.95 15.59
N SER A 97 -4.04 -16.73 15.41
CA SER A 97 -2.99 -16.94 16.43
C SER A 97 -2.30 -15.63 16.86
N ALA A 98 -2.13 -14.68 15.93
CA ALA A 98 -1.57 -13.36 16.23
C ALA A 98 -2.51 -12.44 17.05
N ALA A 99 -3.78 -12.81 17.25
CA ALA A 99 -4.70 -12.04 18.08
C ALA A 99 -4.21 -11.99 19.53
N ASN A 100 -3.51 -13.02 20.01
CA ASN A 100 -3.06 -13.10 21.40
C ASN A 100 -1.88 -12.15 21.70
N LYS A 101 -1.16 -11.72 20.66
CA LYS A 101 0.01 -10.84 20.79
C LYS A 101 -0.39 -9.47 21.32
N VAL A 102 0.26 -9.06 22.41
CA VAL A 102 0.17 -7.71 22.95
C VAL A 102 1.50 -6.99 22.73
N VAL A 103 1.44 -5.73 22.32
CA VAL A 103 2.61 -4.87 22.18
C VAL A 103 2.48 -3.72 23.17
N VAL A 104 3.57 -3.40 23.85
CA VAL A 104 3.68 -2.20 24.68
C VAL A 104 4.81 -1.32 24.17
N GLU A 105 4.55 -0.03 24.12
CA GLU A 105 5.53 0.99 23.82
C GLU A 105 5.49 2.06 24.93
N PHE A 106 6.67 2.55 25.29
CA PHE A 106 6.81 3.63 26.24
C PHE A 106 8.10 4.40 25.96
N CYS A 107 8.11 5.66 26.35
CA CYS A 107 9.28 6.52 26.25
C CYS A 107 10.16 6.36 27.49
N ALA A 108 11.48 6.30 27.34
CA ALA A 108 12.39 6.23 28.49
C ALA A 108 12.37 7.56 29.27
N SER A 109 12.18 8.68 28.58
CA SER A 109 12.10 10.01 29.19
C SER A 109 10.84 10.25 30.02
N ASP A 110 9.70 9.66 29.63
CA ASP A 110 8.40 9.86 30.29
C ASP A 110 8.19 9.00 31.55
N MET A 111 9.14 8.10 31.85
CA MET A 111 9.06 7.26 33.04
C MET A 111 9.20 8.08 34.33
N PRO A 112 8.28 7.91 35.30
CA PRO A 112 8.29 8.69 36.53
C PRO A 112 9.45 8.28 37.43
N ASP A 113 10.02 9.27 38.12
CA ASP A 113 11.02 9.10 39.19
C ASP A 113 12.30 8.37 38.76
N LEU A 114 12.81 8.67 37.56
CA LEU A 114 14.14 8.21 37.12
C LEU A 114 15.12 9.37 37.01
N THR A 115 16.28 9.23 37.65
CA THR A 115 17.41 10.14 37.45
C THR A 115 18.04 9.91 36.07
N PRO A 116 18.81 10.87 35.51
CA PRO A 116 19.45 10.68 34.20
C PRO A 116 20.30 9.39 34.12
N GLN A 117 21.05 9.07 35.17
CA GLN A 117 21.84 7.83 35.23
C GLN A 117 20.98 6.56 35.20
N GLN A 118 19.83 6.58 35.90
CA GLN A 118 18.87 5.46 35.88
C GLN A 118 18.17 5.33 34.52
N LYS A 119 17.93 6.44 33.81
CA LYS A 119 17.43 6.43 32.43
C LYS A 119 18.45 5.82 31.48
N ASP A 120 19.72 6.20 31.60
CA ASP A 120 20.81 5.62 30.81
C ASP A 120 20.92 4.11 31.05
N LYS A 121 20.82 3.68 32.32
CA LYS A 121 20.75 2.26 32.69
C LYS A 121 19.55 1.56 32.08
N LEU A 122 18.36 2.17 32.11
CA LEU A 122 17.14 1.62 31.49
C LEU A 122 17.30 1.41 29.99
N ILE A 123 17.89 2.38 29.28
CA ILE A 123 18.16 2.29 27.84
C ILE A 123 19.12 1.13 27.54
N LYS A 124 20.18 0.97 28.34
CA LYS A 124 21.14 -0.14 28.22
C LYS A 124 20.47 -1.50 28.46
N LEU A 125 19.62 -1.61 29.48
CA LEU A 125 18.88 -2.83 29.80
C LEU A 125 17.84 -3.20 28.73
N ALA A 126 17.22 -2.20 28.09
CA ALA A 126 16.27 -2.44 27.01
C ALA A 126 16.93 -3.08 25.77
N GLY A 127 18.20 -2.72 25.50
CA GLY A 127 19.01 -3.25 24.42
C GLY A 127 18.37 -3.00 23.04
N PRO A 128 18.18 -4.05 22.20
CA PRO A 128 17.65 -3.88 20.85
C PRO A 128 16.19 -3.43 20.79
N ARG A 129 15.49 -3.42 21.92
CA ARG A 129 14.10 -2.97 22.05
C ARG A 129 13.97 -1.44 22.09
N TYR A 130 15.05 -0.75 22.39
CA TYR A 130 15.11 0.71 22.42
C TYR A 130 15.40 1.26 21.02
N ASN A 131 14.64 2.27 20.60
CA ASN A 131 14.90 3.00 19.37
C ASN A 131 15.53 4.37 19.69
N PRO A 132 16.81 4.61 19.34
CA PRO A 132 17.51 5.85 19.65
C PRO A 132 17.00 7.07 18.86
N SER A 133 16.30 6.88 17.75
CA SER A 133 15.76 8.02 16.97
C SER A 133 14.44 8.55 17.54
N THR A 134 13.66 7.71 18.23
CA THR A 134 12.33 8.10 18.74
C THR A 134 12.25 8.09 20.26
N ASP A 135 13.31 7.69 20.97
CA ASP A 135 13.33 7.49 22.43
C ASP A 135 12.26 6.52 22.95
N ILE A 136 11.87 5.54 22.12
CA ILE A 136 10.80 4.58 22.44
C ILE A 136 11.39 3.21 22.67
N VAL A 137 11.04 2.59 23.80
CA VAL A 137 11.22 1.17 24.05
C VAL A 137 9.96 0.44 23.60
N LYS A 138 10.11 -0.51 22.69
CA LYS A 138 9.00 -1.33 22.17
C LYS A 138 9.25 -2.81 22.46
N MET A 139 8.28 -3.45 23.11
CA MET A 139 8.34 -4.87 23.41
C MET A 139 6.98 -5.54 23.23
N SER A 140 6.98 -6.82 22.90
CA SER A 140 5.76 -7.60 22.68
C SER A 140 5.83 -8.95 23.36
N CYS A 141 4.67 -9.49 23.72
CA CYS A 141 4.53 -10.83 24.26
C CYS A 141 3.39 -11.55 23.55
N GLU A 142 3.64 -12.80 23.16
CA GLU A 142 2.69 -13.73 22.53
C GLU A 142 2.88 -15.16 23.07
N ILE A 143 3.47 -15.30 24.26
CA ILE A 143 3.83 -16.59 24.85
C ILE A 143 2.59 -17.27 25.47
N PHE A 144 1.65 -16.46 25.99
CA PHE A 144 0.45 -16.96 26.64
C PHE A 144 -0.74 -16.96 25.69
N GLU A 145 -1.70 -17.84 26.00
CA GLU A 145 -2.91 -18.03 25.21
C GLU A 145 -3.85 -16.82 25.26
N THR A 146 -3.92 -16.11 26.40
CA THR A 146 -4.83 -14.96 26.52
C THR A 146 -4.08 -13.63 26.42
N GLN A 147 -4.70 -12.66 25.73
CA GLN A 147 -4.18 -11.28 25.65
C GLN A 147 -3.98 -10.67 27.06
N ALA A 148 -4.86 -10.99 28.00
CA ALA A 148 -4.78 -10.50 29.38
C ALA A 148 -3.51 -10.99 30.10
N GLN A 149 -3.14 -12.26 29.93
CA GLN A 149 -1.90 -12.81 30.48
C GLN A 149 -0.67 -12.19 29.81
N ASN A 150 -0.66 -12.04 28.48
CA ASN A 150 0.41 -11.37 27.75
C ASN A 150 0.60 -9.92 28.21
N LYS A 151 -0.50 -9.18 28.41
CA LYS A 151 -0.46 -7.81 28.97
C LYS A 151 0.14 -7.79 30.38
N ARG A 152 -0.29 -8.70 31.25
CA ARG A 152 0.20 -8.77 32.64
C ARG A 152 1.70 -9.06 32.67
N PHE A 153 2.14 -10.04 31.89
CA PHE A 153 3.57 -10.38 31.78
C PHE A 153 4.41 -9.19 31.33
N LEU A 154 3.92 -8.42 30.35
CA LEU A 154 4.59 -7.18 29.93
C LEU A 154 4.65 -6.14 31.06
N GLY A 155 3.56 -5.96 31.82
CA GLY A 155 3.53 -5.10 33.00
C GLY A 155 4.56 -5.51 34.06
N ASP A 156 4.61 -6.80 34.40
CA ASP A 156 5.56 -7.36 35.37
C ASP A 156 7.02 -7.24 34.88
N THR A 157 7.23 -7.31 33.57
CA THR A 157 8.55 -7.14 32.95
C THR A 157 9.01 -5.69 33.00
N ILE A 158 8.12 -4.74 32.68
CA ILE A 158 8.41 -3.30 32.80
C ILE A 158 8.69 -2.94 34.25
N TYR A 159 7.89 -3.44 35.19
CA TYR A 159 8.13 -3.22 36.61
C TYR A 159 9.51 -3.73 37.05
N ARG A 160 9.91 -4.93 36.60
CA ARG A 160 11.26 -5.45 36.86
C ARG A 160 12.36 -4.60 36.22
N LEU A 161 12.17 -4.14 34.99
CA LEU A 161 13.12 -3.24 34.32
C LEU A 161 13.29 -1.91 35.07
N LEU A 162 12.19 -1.30 35.51
CA LEU A 162 12.23 -0.06 36.28
C LEU A 162 12.86 -0.27 37.66
N LYS A 163 12.59 -1.42 38.30
CA LYS A 163 13.22 -1.78 39.57
C LYS A 163 14.73 -1.93 39.41
N GLU A 164 15.19 -2.61 38.35
CA GLU A 164 16.60 -2.80 38.07
C GLU A 164 17.28 -1.48 37.67
N ALA A 165 16.60 -0.64 36.89
CA ALA A 165 17.08 0.68 36.52
C ALA A 165 17.27 1.60 37.74
N ARG A 166 16.44 1.44 38.78
CA ARG A 166 16.54 2.19 40.05
C ARG A 166 17.57 1.61 41.01
N ASP A 167 18.07 0.40 40.80
CA ASP A 167 19.12 -0.19 41.64
C ASP A 167 20.45 0.51 41.35
N GLU A 168 21.01 1.17 42.37
CA GLU A 168 22.24 1.97 42.30
C GLU A 168 23.51 1.13 42.48
N ARG A 169 23.40 -0.17 42.78
CA ARG A 169 24.57 -1.05 42.97
C ARG A 169 25.49 -1.09 41.76
N ASP A 170 24.91 -1.07 40.57
CA ASP A 170 25.61 -1.03 39.29
C ASP A 170 24.90 -0.03 38.37
N THR A 171 25.59 1.03 37.97
CA THR A 171 25.03 2.11 37.14
C THR A 171 25.33 1.93 35.66
N PHE A 172 26.17 0.95 35.29
CA PHE A 172 26.69 0.77 33.93
C PHE A 172 27.29 2.04 33.31
N ALA A 173 27.87 2.93 34.11
CA ALA A 173 28.46 4.17 33.61
C ALA A 173 29.68 3.93 32.69
N ASP A 174 30.37 2.81 32.88
CA ASP A 174 31.50 2.33 32.08
C ASP A 174 31.07 1.73 30.74
N VAL A 175 29.83 1.26 30.62
CA VAL A 175 29.29 0.66 29.39
C VAL A 175 28.74 1.75 28.46
N PRO A 176 29.28 1.91 27.23
CA PRO A 176 28.73 2.85 26.26
C PRO A 176 27.38 2.37 25.71
N PHE A 177 26.59 3.30 25.16
CA PHE A 177 25.36 2.93 24.47
C PHE A 177 25.63 2.13 23.20
N ASP A 178 24.97 0.98 23.06
CA ASP A 178 25.00 0.20 21.83
C ASP A 178 23.74 0.48 20.99
N PHE A 179 23.94 1.07 19.81
CA PHE A 179 22.88 1.38 18.85
C PHE A 179 23.05 0.65 17.51
N ARG A 180 23.89 -0.40 17.45
CA ARG A 180 24.18 -1.13 16.20
C ARG A 180 22.96 -1.82 15.60
N HIS A 181 21.94 -2.13 16.41
CA HIS A 181 20.68 -2.71 15.94
C HIS A 181 19.83 -1.71 15.14
N HIS A 182 20.02 -0.41 15.33
CA HIS A 182 19.23 0.63 14.68
C HIS A 182 19.95 1.21 13.48
N LYS A 183 19.29 1.19 12.32
CA LYS A 183 19.79 1.79 11.08
C LYS A 183 19.00 3.06 10.79
N ALA A 184 19.59 4.21 11.14
CA ALA A 184 18.98 5.51 10.87
C ALA A 184 18.82 5.70 9.35
N LYS A 185 17.62 6.10 8.92
CA LYS A 185 17.34 6.45 7.53
C LYS A 185 17.73 7.90 7.30
N ALA A 186 18.55 8.17 6.29
CA ALA A 186 18.85 9.53 5.89
C ALA A 186 17.56 10.21 5.40
N GLN A 187 17.22 11.34 5.99
CA GLN A 187 16.14 12.20 5.52
C GLN A 187 16.75 13.28 4.64
N TYR A 188 16.33 13.33 3.38
CA TYR A 188 16.74 14.37 2.45
C TYR A 188 15.68 15.46 2.46
N GLU A 189 16.10 16.68 2.76
CA GLU A 189 15.25 17.86 2.68
C GLU A 189 15.50 18.59 1.36
N PHE A 190 14.49 19.32 0.89
CA PHE A 190 14.66 20.19 -0.26
C PHE A 190 15.71 21.27 0.09
N PRO A 191 16.77 21.46 -0.73
CA PRO A 191 17.78 22.46 -0.44
C PRO A 191 17.16 23.85 -0.27
N LYS A 192 17.34 24.46 0.90
CA LYS A 192 16.80 25.78 1.21
C LYS A 192 17.30 26.84 0.21
N GLU A 193 18.51 26.66 -0.30
CA GLU A 193 19.08 27.53 -1.32
C GLU A 193 18.23 27.55 -2.60
N TRP A 194 17.58 26.45 -2.98
CA TRP A 194 16.81 26.38 -4.22
C TRP A 194 15.43 27.02 -4.12
N LEU A 195 15.02 27.41 -2.91
CA LEU A 195 13.78 28.13 -2.70
C LEU A 195 13.82 29.42 -3.53
N LEU A 196 12.78 29.63 -4.34
CA LEU A 196 12.69 30.75 -5.27
C LEU A 196 12.27 32.04 -4.53
N THR A 197 13.11 32.47 -3.60
CA THR A 197 12.97 33.73 -2.86
C THR A 197 13.06 34.93 -3.83
N PRO A 198 12.50 36.10 -3.47
CA PRO A 198 12.58 37.28 -4.33
C PRO A 198 14.04 37.65 -4.65
N GLU A 199 14.93 37.54 -3.68
CA GLU A 199 16.38 37.75 -3.87
C GLU A 199 16.97 36.75 -4.87
N ARG A 200 16.62 35.46 -4.77
CA ARG A 200 17.09 34.45 -5.72
C ARG A 200 16.54 34.67 -7.12
N LYS A 201 15.29 35.17 -7.27
CA LYS A 201 14.76 35.56 -8.59
C LYS A 201 15.59 36.66 -9.23
N GLN A 202 15.90 37.71 -8.48
CA GLN A 202 16.75 38.82 -8.96
C GLN A 202 18.15 38.33 -9.33
N TYR A 203 18.76 37.48 -8.50
CA TYR A 203 20.04 36.85 -8.79
C TYR A 203 20.00 36.03 -10.09
N LEU A 204 18.96 35.20 -10.27
CA LEU A 204 18.80 34.38 -11.48
C LEU A 204 18.58 35.23 -12.72
N GLU A 205 17.83 36.32 -12.63
CA GLU A 205 17.66 37.29 -13.72
C GLU A 205 18.96 37.98 -14.08
N ALA A 206 19.73 38.45 -13.09
CA ALA A 206 21.04 39.05 -13.31
C ALA A 206 22.00 38.05 -13.98
N ARG A 207 22.03 36.81 -13.50
CA ARG A 207 22.85 35.73 -14.07
C ARG A 207 22.46 35.41 -15.51
N ARG A 208 21.16 35.35 -15.84
CA ARG A 208 20.66 35.15 -17.21
C ARG A 208 21.06 36.29 -18.14
N LYS A 209 20.97 37.54 -17.68
CA LYS A 209 21.39 38.73 -18.45
C LYS A 209 22.89 38.72 -18.75
N LEU A 210 23.71 38.42 -17.74
CA LEU A 210 25.16 38.33 -17.89
C LEU A 210 25.53 37.23 -18.91
N GLN A 211 24.91 36.05 -18.80
CA GLN A 211 25.16 34.95 -19.72
C GLN A 211 24.82 35.33 -21.17
N LEU A 212 23.70 36.02 -21.39
CA LEU A 212 23.28 36.48 -22.72
C LEU A 212 24.26 37.51 -23.32
N GLN A 213 24.78 38.42 -22.50
CA GLN A 213 25.81 39.38 -22.93
C GLN A 213 27.10 38.67 -23.34
N LEU A 214 27.58 37.75 -22.51
CA LEU A 214 28.82 37.01 -22.77
C LEU A 214 28.69 36.13 -24.03
N GLU A 215 27.52 35.54 -24.27
CA GLU A 215 27.24 34.81 -25.51
C GLU A 215 27.20 35.72 -26.74
N ALA A 216 26.63 36.93 -26.62
CA ALA A 216 26.64 37.92 -27.69
C ALA A 216 28.07 38.39 -28.01
N GLU A 217 28.88 38.70 -27.00
CA GLU A 217 30.30 39.05 -27.17
C GLU A 217 31.11 37.93 -27.84
N ARG A 218 30.87 36.66 -27.46
CA ARG A 218 31.51 35.51 -28.12
C ARG A 218 31.12 35.39 -29.58
N LYS A 219 29.86 35.70 -29.91
CA LYS A 219 29.34 35.70 -31.28
C LYS A 219 29.97 36.82 -32.11
N GLU A 220 30.07 38.02 -31.56
CA GLU A 220 30.71 39.18 -32.21
C GLU A 220 32.21 38.96 -32.43
N ASN A 221 32.90 38.42 -31.43
CA ASN A 221 34.32 38.08 -31.52
C ASN A 221 34.61 36.83 -32.36
N GLY A 222 33.58 36.17 -32.92
CA GLY A 222 33.72 34.97 -33.75
C GLY A 222 34.27 33.74 -33.01
N THR A 223 34.27 33.75 -31.68
CA THR A 223 34.76 32.67 -30.81
C THR A 223 33.67 31.69 -30.40
N LEU A 224 32.41 31.97 -30.75
CA LEU A 224 31.29 31.06 -30.57
C LEU A 224 31.42 29.87 -31.53
N LEU A 225 31.87 28.73 -31.00
CA LEU A 225 32.03 27.50 -31.76
C LEU A 225 30.69 26.79 -31.91
N ASP A 226 30.25 26.59 -33.16
CA ASP A 226 29.17 25.67 -33.50
C ASP A 226 29.77 24.30 -33.86
N GLY A 227 29.57 23.32 -32.97
CA GLY A 227 30.12 21.98 -33.14
C GLY A 227 29.62 21.27 -34.39
N VAL A 228 28.36 21.52 -34.81
CA VAL A 228 27.80 20.88 -36.01
C VAL A 228 28.51 21.39 -37.26
N GLN A 229 28.65 22.70 -37.39
CA GLN A 229 29.34 23.32 -38.52
C GLN A 229 30.82 22.96 -38.58
N LEU A 230 31.47 22.78 -37.42
CA LEU A 230 32.87 22.41 -37.34
C LEU A 230 33.10 20.96 -37.79
N VAL A 231 32.19 20.05 -37.41
CA VAL A 231 32.17 18.67 -37.88
C VAL A 231 31.90 18.58 -39.37
N GLU A 232 30.92 19.32 -39.90
CA GLU A 232 30.65 19.39 -41.34
C GLU A 232 31.86 19.90 -42.13
N LYS A 233 32.52 20.96 -41.66
CA LYS A 233 33.76 21.48 -42.28
C LYS A 233 34.89 20.45 -42.23
N MET A 234 35.05 19.73 -41.13
CA MET A 234 36.06 18.68 -41.00
C MET A 234 35.79 17.48 -41.91
N LEU A 235 34.54 17.00 -41.99
CA LEU A 235 34.12 15.93 -42.89
C LEU A 235 34.37 16.27 -44.37
N VAL A 236 34.11 17.53 -44.76
CA VAL A 236 34.39 18.01 -46.12
C VAL A 236 35.89 18.15 -46.38
N SER A 237 36.68 18.48 -45.36
CA SER A 237 38.14 18.64 -45.48
C SER A 237 38.93 17.33 -45.39
N GLN A 238 38.31 16.22 -44.97
CA GLN A 238 38.97 14.92 -44.96
C GLN A 238 39.13 14.43 -46.42
N PRO A 239 40.35 14.13 -46.88
CA PRO A 239 40.51 13.53 -48.20
C PRO A 239 39.84 12.15 -48.20
N VAL A 240 38.97 11.91 -49.19
CA VAL A 240 38.44 10.59 -49.49
C VAL A 240 39.65 9.70 -49.82
N MET A 241 40.07 8.87 -48.87
CA MET A 241 41.04 7.82 -49.13
C MET A 241 40.37 6.89 -50.16
N ALA A 242 40.93 6.80 -51.37
CA ALA A 242 40.41 5.92 -52.41
C ALA A 242 40.30 4.49 -51.84
N PRO A 243 39.18 3.79 -52.06
CA PRO A 243 39.09 2.39 -51.67
C PRO A 243 40.23 1.62 -52.35
N PRO A 244 40.97 0.74 -51.64
CA PRO A 244 42.07 0.01 -52.25
C PRO A 244 41.53 -0.79 -53.45
N GLU A 245 42.16 -0.59 -54.62
CA GLU A 245 41.90 -1.40 -55.81
C GLU A 245 42.05 -2.88 -55.47
N LEU A 246 40.99 -3.65 -55.73
CA LEU A 246 41.00 -5.10 -55.74
C LEU A 246 41.91 -5.57 -56.88
N VAL A 247 43.20 -5.73 -56.59
CA VAL A 247 44.13 -6.45 -57.47
C VAL A 247 43.71 -7.91 -57.50
N GLY A 248 43.15 -8.33 -58.63
CA GLY A 248 42.77 -9.71 -58.90
C GLY A 248 43.96 -10.64 -58.77
N THR A 249 43.91 -11.55 -57.79
CA THR A 249 44.85 -12.67 -57.70
C THR A 249 44.46 -13.74 -58.72
N THR A 250 45.32 -13.97 -59.71
CA THR A 250 45.25 -15.12 -60.62
C THR A 250 45.41 -16.46 -59.87
N PRO A 251 44.81 -17.56 -60.37
CA PRO A 251 44.69 -18.80 -59.61
C PRO A 251 45.96 -19.67 -59.74
N ALA A 252 46.44 -20.22 -58.63
CA ALA A 252 47.41 -21.30 -58.67
C ALA A 252 47.23 -22.26 -57.48
N GLY A 253 46.97 -23.53 -57.78
CA GLY A 253 47.42 -24.65 -56.96
C GLY A 253 46.37 -25.35 -56.09
N ARG A 254 45.73 -26.37 -56.67
CA ARG A 254 45.21 -27.53 -55.92
C ARG A 254 46.28 -28.07 -54.97
N ARG A 255 45.95 -28.23 -53.68
CA ARG A 255 46.42 -29.36 -52.85
C ARG A 255 45.62 -29.43 -51.56
N GLY A 256 44.85 -30.52 -51.41
CA GLY A 256 44.10 -30.80 -50.19
C GLY A 256 44.95 -31.42 -49.09
N LYS A 257 44.49 -31.24 -47.85
CA LYS A 257 44.35 -32.29 -46.82
C LYS A 257 43.81 -31.65 -45.53
N GLN A 258 42.61 -32.07 -45.13
CA GLN A 258 42.34 -32.86 -43.92
C GLN A 258 42.28 -32.04 -42.63
N ARG A 259 41.03 -31.88 -42.15
CA ARG A 259 40.70 -31.57 -40.77
C ARG A 259 41.00 -32.80 -39.92
N GLN A 260 41.87 -32.65 -38.93
CA GLN A 260 41.86 -33.54 -37.76
C GLN A 260 40.84 -33.01 -36.75
N ARG A 261 40.26 -33.98 -36.05
CA ARG A 261 39.36 -33.80 -34.91
C ARG A 261 40.08 -33.17 -33.73
#